data_AF-X6LKQ1-F1
#
_entry.id   AF-X6LKQ1-F1
#
_cell.length_a   1.000
_cell.length_b   1.000
_cell.length_c   1.000
_cell.angle_alpha   90.00
_cell.angle_beta   90.00
_cell.angle_gamma   90.00
#
_symmetry.space_group_name_H-M   'P 1'
#
loop_
_entity.id
_entity.type
_entity.pdbx_description
1 polymer ?
#
loop_
_entity_poly.entity_id
_entity_poly.type
_entity_poly.pdbx_seq_one_letter_code
_entity_poly.pdbx_strand_id
1 'polypeptide(L)'
;TLKVLNGVIKANKLTFSLCDVLKKDENEARIRELDEDIIDLPKLDLEMKKFVEYKKLADNFIIVLQRYLSTIPTELNAFYEFCRKLDDQYILDMEAKFEKEKNVLNDFSKEFQWLADQVNNGLFHSIWKRHMLNPISTIADIIGVFKQANFEWDYLITKIKNNTLRYDYLKIYTNIKPKEINILFSDPKLQEENIMPYLQNIKNAFCFLQTEAHWHLLKKATTIIQTAHKNKTIVNAANYEKQQNTDEKWQDFVKIIDQSEKTKQEATITEVSEWYLECQHYLDNISHKKDVLESICKNQQKIQDLATNEIFADQSQFEFAMQRMDDSQNEKFRHLAATLREVNQNMKAKIWDMDFQSIYDLAK
;
A
#
# COMPACT_ATOMS: atom_id res chain seq x y z
N THR A 1 -27.53 48.66 -0.80
CA THR A 1 -27.48 47.19 -0.90
C THR A 1 -27.46 46.72 -2.35
N LEU A 2 -28.53 46.88 -3.16
CA LEU A 2 -28.52 46.46 -4.59
C LEU A 2 -27.76 47.40 -5.55
N LYS A 3 -27.89 48.73 -5.37
CA LYS A 3 -27.11 49.72 -6.16
C LYS A 3 -25.60 49.53 -6.04
N VAL A 4 -25.13 49.11 -4.86
CA VAL A 4 -23.71 48.83 -4.60
C VAL A 4 -23.29 47.57 -5.35
N LEU A 5 -24.08 46.49 -5.28
CA LEU A 5 -23.85 45.25 -6.03
C LEU A 5 -23.81 45.50 -7.55
N ASN A 6 -24.76 46.26 -8.10
CA ASN A 6 -24.75 46.62 -9.52
C ASN A 6 -23.49 47.45 -9.89
N GLY A 7 -23.07 48.37 -9.00
CA GLY A 7 -21.81 49.10 -9.17
C GLY A 7 -20.59 48.18 -9.21
N VAL A 8 -20.55 47.15 -8.36
CA VAL A 8 -19.49 46.13 -8.33
C VAL A 8 -19.48 45.30 -9.62
N ILE A 9 -20.66 44.85 -10.08
CA ILE A 9 -20.82 44.10 -11.34
C ILE A 9 -20.35 44.94 -12.53
N LYS A 10 -20.85 46.18 -12.66
CA LYS A 10 -20.46 47.09 -13.74
C LYS A 10 -18.97 47.40 -13.73
N ALA A 11 -18.34 47.45 -12.56
CA ALA A 11 -16.91 47.70 -12.40
C ALA A 11 -16.01 46.45 -12.51
N ASN A 12 -16.55 45.25 -12.79
CA ASN A 12 -15.80 43.98 -12.78
C ASN A 12 -15.08 43.67 -11.46
N LYS A 13 -15.68 44.05 -10.32
CA LYS A 13 -15.10 43.89 -8.98
C LYS A 13 -15.75 42.76 -8.18
N LEU A 14 -16.36 41.79 -8.85
CA LEU A 14 -16.91 40.60 -8.19
C LEU A 14 -15.77 39.74 -7.65
N THR A 15 -15.84 39.41 -6.36
CA THR A 15 -14.96 38.43 -5.73
C THR A 15 -15.59 37.05 -5.75
N PHE A 16 -14.78 35.99 -5.61
CA PHE A 16 -15.29 34.62 -5.52
C PHE A 16 -16.23 34.43 -4.32
N SER A 17 -15.87 34.98 -3.14
CA SER A 17 -16.74 34.95 -1.95
C SER A 17 -18.09 35.63 -2.18
N LEU A 18 -18.12 36.75 -2.90
CA LEU A 18 -19.37 37.42 -3.23
C LEU A 18 -20.23 36.55 -4.16
N CYS A 19 -19.63 35.93 -5.18
CA CYS A 19 -20.34 35.00 -6.06
C CYS A 19 -20.88 33.76 -5.31
N ASP A 20 -20.15 33.23 -4.34
CA ASP A 20 -20.66 32.17 -3.46
C ASP A 20 -21.90 32.62 -2.67
N VAL A 21 -21.91 33.86 -2.15
CA VAL A 21 -23.08 34.43 -1.46
C VAL A 21 -24.26 34.59 -2.41
N LEU A 22 -24.00 35.05 -3.64
CA LEU A 22 -25.04 35.21 -4.66
C LEU A 22 -25.67 33.86 -5.06
N LYS A 23 -24.92 32.75 -5.02
CA LYS A 23 -25.44 31.41 -5.30
C LYS A 23 -26.24 30.76 -4.16
N LYS A 24 -26.13 31.26 -2.93
CA LYS A 24 -26.77 30.66 -1.75
C LYS A 24 -28.21 31.15 -1.54
N ASP A 25 -29.00 30.35 -0.84
CA ASP A 25 -30.25 30.74 -0.17
C ASP A 25 -31.23 31.59 -1.00
N GLU A 26 -31.60 31.10 -2.19
CA GLU A 26 -32.51 31.77 -3.15
C GLU A 26 -32.05 33.16 -3.64
N ASN A 27 -30.87 33.64 -3.23
CA ASN A 27 -30.38 34.97 -3.59
C ASN A 27 -30.28 35.13 -5.11
N GLU A 28 -29.83 34.09 -5.81
CA GLU A 28 -29.78 34.07 -7.27
C GLU A 28 -31.18 34.24 -7.88
N ALA A 29 -32.19 33.52 -7.38
CA ALA A 29 -33.57 33.63 -7.86
C ALA A 29 -34.14 35.03 -7.59
N ARG A 30 -33.96 35.55 -6.37
CA ARG A 30 -34.42 36.87 -5.96
C ARG A 30 -33.75 38.01 -6.73
N ILE A 31 -32.48 37.83 -7.11
CA ILE A 31 -31.76 38.80 -7.94
C ILE A 31 -32.27 38.77 -9.37
N ARG A 32 -32.59 37.59 -9.90
CA ARG A 32 -33.18 37.41 -11.24
C ARG A 32 -34.61 37.94 -11.35
N GLU A 33 -35.33 38.06 -10.24
CA GLU A 33 -36.68 38.68 -10.17
C GLU A 33 -36.63 40.22 -10.23
N LEU A 34 -35.45 40.83 -10.13
CA LEU A 34 -35.28 42.28 -10.23
C LEU A 34 -35.22 42.73 -11.69
N ASP A 35 -35.77 43.91 -11.96
CA ASP A 35 -35.75 44.54 -13.29
C ASP A 35 -34.30 44.80 -13.78
N GLU A 36 -34.05 44.68 -15.08
CA GLU A 36 -32.73 44.86 -15.72
C GLU A 36 -32.17 46.28 -15.47
N ASP A 37 -33.05 47.26 -15.23
CA ASP A 37 -32.67 48.62 -14.85
C ASP A 37 -31.99 48.70 -13.47
N ILE A 38 -32.12 47.67 -12.63
CA ILE A 38 -31.59 47.61 -11.27
C ILE A 38 -30.25 46.86 -11.21
N ILE A 39 -30.11 45.77 -11.95
CA ILE A 39 -28.90 44.94 -12.03
C ILE A 39 -28.62 44.58 -13.50
N ASP A 40 -27.36 44.73 -13.90
CA ASP A 40 -26.87 44.23 -15.19
C ASP A 40 -26.81 42.69 -15.21
N LEU A 41 -27.97 42.06 -15.41
CA LEU A 41 -28.15 40.61 -15.41
C LEU A 41 -27.30 39.89 -16.47
N PRO A 42 -27.20 40.36 -17.73
CA PRO A 42 -26.34 39.71 -18.73
C PRO A 42 -24.87 39.66 -18.30
N LYS A 43 -24.38 40.74 -17.70
CA LYS A 43 -23.01 40.80 -17.18
C LYS A 43 -22.83 39.91 -15.95
N LEU A 44 -23.81 39.91 -15.04
CA LEU A 44 -23.80 39.03 -13.88
C LEU A 44 -23.77 37.55 -14.32
N ASP A 45 -24.62 37.13 -15.27
CA ASP A 45 -24.67 35.76 -15.76
C ASP A 45 -23.33 35.32 -16.38
N LEU A 46 -22.68 36.21 -17.13
CA LEU A 46 -21.34 35.96 -17.68
C LEU A 46 -20.30 35.74 -16.56
N GLU A 47 -20.28 36.60 -15.56
CA GLU A 47 -19.35 36.50 -14.43
C GLU A 47 -19.66 35.29 -13.54
N MET A 48 -20.93 34.92 -13.36
CA MET A 48 -21.33 33.71 -12.64
C MET A 48 -20.91 32.43 -13.36
N LYS A 49 -20.93 32.43 -14.70
CA LYS A 49 -20.40 31.31 -15.50
C LYS A 49 -18.88 31.17 -15.30
N LYS A 50 -18.14 32.28 -15.39
CA LYS A 50 -16.70 32.31 -15.13
C LYS A 50 -16.37 31.84 -13.71
N PHE A 51 -17.12 32.32 -12.72
CA PHE A 51 -16.96 31.93 -11.32
C PHE A 51 -16.98 30.40 -11.14
N VAL A 52 -18.00 29.71 -11.70
CA VAL A 52 -18.12 28.24 -11.56
C VAL A 52 -16.93 27.53 -12.18
N GLU A 53 -16.57 27.95 -13.40
CA GLU A 53 -15.46 27.37 -14.15
C GLU A 53 -14.13 27.56 -13.41
N TYR A 54 -13.83 28.81 -13.03
CA TYR A 54 -12.55 29.18 -12.43
C TYR A 54 -12.38 28.61 -11.03
N LYS A 55 -13.46 28.55 -10.25
CA LYS A 55 -13.45 27.90 -8.94
C LYS A 55 -13.10 26.42 -9.07
N LYS A 56 -13.74 25.70 -10.01
CA LYS A 56 -13.44 24.29 -10.27
C LYS A 56 -11.99 24.08 -10.74
N LEU A 57 -11.49 24.93 -11.64
CA LEU A 57 -10.10 24.84 -12.11
C LEU A 57 -9.10 25.06 -10.96
N ALA A 58 -9.34 26.09 -10.13
CA ALA A 58 -8.50 26.41 -8.98
C ALA A 58 -8.51 25.30 -7.93
N ASP A 59 -9.68 24.74 -7.59
CA ASP A 59 -9.82 23.64 -6.64
C ASP A 59 -9.03 22.41 -7.10
N ASN A 60 -9.24 21.98 -8.35
CA ASN A 60 -8.51 20.84 -8.91
C ASN A 60 -7.00 21.09 -8.96
N PHE A 61 -6.58 22.30 -9.33
CA PHE A 61 -5.17 22.67 -9.34
C PHE A 61 -4.54 22.55 -7.94
N ILE A 62 -5.16 23.13 -6.90
CA ILE A 62 -4.67 23.05 -5.52
C ILE A 62 -4.56 21.59 -5.07
N ILE A 63 -5.61 20.80 -5.30
CA ILE A 63 -5.66 19.38 -4.94
C ILE A 63 -4.49 18.63 -5.57
N VAL A 64 -4.27 18.82 -6.88
CA VAL A 64 -3.19 18.15 -7.61
C VAL A 64 -1.83 18.55 -7.05
N LEU A 65 -1.57 19.85 -6.87
CA LEU A 65 -0.28 20.32 -6.37
C LEU A 65 0.03 19.78 -4.98
N GLN A 66 -0.94 19.80 -4.07
CA GLN A 66 -0.75 19.35 -2.69
C GLN A 66 -0.56 17.83 -2.56
N ARG A 67 -1.10 17.05 -3.50
CA ARG A 67 -1.12 15.58 -3.40
C ARG A 67 -0.04 14.91 -4.22
N TYR A 68 0.32 15.49 -5.35
CA TYR A 68 1.25 14.89 -6.30
C TYR A 68 2.66 15.51 -6.26
N LEU A 69 2.82 16.70 -5.66
CA LEU A 69 4.11 17.35 -5.51
C LEU A 69 4.52 17.41 -4.03
N SER A 70 5.80 17.20 -3.76
CA SER A 70 6.36 17.36 -2.40
C SER A 70 6.57 18.82 -2.01
N THR A 71 6.78 19.68 -3.01
CA THR A 71 7.04 21.12 -2.86
C THR A 71 6.40 21.86 -4.01
N ILE A 72 5.84 23.05 -3.74
CA ILE A 72 5.27 23.91 -4.77
C ILE A 72 6.41 24.55 -5.59
N PRO A 73 6.42 24.41 -6.92
CA PRO A 73 7.43 25.04 -7.75
C PRO A 73 7.38 26.57 -7.65
N THR A 74 8.54 27.23 -7.68
CA THR A 74 8.66 28.69 -7.53
C THR A 74 7.86 29.42 -8.59
N GLU A 75 7.92 28.91 -9.82
CA GLU A 75 7.23 29.44 -11.00
C GLU A 75 5.71 29.35 -10.88
N LEU A 76 5.18 28.40 -10.11
CA LEU A 76 3.75 28.25 -9.85
C LEU A 76 3.29 28.90 -8.54
N ASN A 77 4.21 29.38 -7.70
CA ASN A 77 3.89 29.82 -6.35
C ASN A 77 2.94 31.02 -6.30
N ALA A 78 3.11 32.00 -7.20
CA ALA A 78 2.23 33.16 -7.26
C ALA A 78 0.77 32.77 -7.59
N PHE A 79 0.59 31.88 -8.57
CA PHE A 79 -0.72 31.39 -8.96
C PHE A 79 -1.31 30.44 -7.92
N TYR A 80 -0.48 29.60 -7.29
CA TYR A 80 -0.88 28.77 -6.15
C TYR A 80 -1.41 29.61 -4.99
N GLU A 81 -0.71 30.67 -4.60
CA GLU A 81 -1.15 31.58 -3.54
C GLU A 81 -2.43 32.34 -3.89
N PHE A 82 -2.60 32.72 -5.16
CA PHE A 82 -3.85 33.28 -5.66
C PHE A 82 -5.01 32.30 -5.49
N CYS A 83 -4.87 31.06 -5.97
CA CYS A 83 -5.88 30.02 -5.83
C CYS A 83 -6.14 29.66 -4.36
N ARG A 84 -5.12 29.62 -3.50
CA ARG A 84 -5.28 29.31 -2.08
C ARG A 84 -6.12 30.35 -1.33
N LYS A 85 -6.13 31.59 -1.80
CA LYS A 85 -6.88 32.72 -1.23
C LYS A 85 -8.02 33.17 -2.14
N LEU A 86 -8.55 32.25 -2.95
CA LEU A 86 -9.47 32.56 -4.06
C LEU A 86 -10.67 33.38 -3.62
N ASP A 87 -11.24 33.10 -2.45
CA ASP A 87 -12.41 33.79 -1.88
C ASP A 87 -12.25 35.32 -1.83
N ASP A 88 -11.04 35.80 -1.55
CA ASP A 88 -10.71 37.23 -1.44
C ASP A 88 -10.26 37.85 -2.77
N GLN A 89 -10.13 37.05 -3.84
CA GLN A 89 -9.69 37.50 -5.14
C GLN A 89 -10.84 37.96 -6.02
N TYR A 90 -10.56 38.89 -6.93
CA TYR A 90 -11.48 39.26 -8.00
C TYR A 90 -11.47 38.22 -9.13
N ILE A 91 -12.62 37.95 -9.73
CA ILE A 91 -12.73 37.04 -10.89
C ILE A 91 -11.85 37.55 -12.04
N LEU A 92 -11.89 38.86 -12.30
CA LEU A 92 -11.12 39.51 -13.35
C LEU A 92 -9.60 39.30 -13.19
N ASP A 93 -9.10 39.18 -11.95
CA ASP A 93 -7.67 39.00 -11.71
C ASP A 93 -7.15 37.67 -12.24
N MET A 94 -7.99 36.63 -12.31
CA MET A 94 -7.62 35.35 -12.91
C MET A 94 -7.38 35.49 -14.42
N GLU A 95 -8.14 36.36 -15.10
CA GLU A 95 -7.95 36.66 -16.51
C GLU A 95 -6.80 37.64 -16.73
N ALA A 96 -6.67 38.67 -15.88
CA ALA A 96 -5.71 39.74 -16.10
C ALA A 96 -4.28 39.41 -15.66
N LYS A 97 -4.12 38.62 -14.58
CA LYS A 97 -2.81 38.31 -13.99
C LYS A 97 -2.31 36.91 -14.31
N PHE A 98 -3.23 35.97 -14.51
CA PHE A 98 -2.93 34.54 -14.65
C PHE A 98 -3.55 33.94 -15.92
N GLU A 99 -3.66 34.75 -16.99
CA GLU A 99 -4.27 34.33 -18.25
C GLU A 99 -3.64 33.04 -18.80
N LYS A 100 -2.30 32.95 -18.73
CA LYS A 100 -1.54 31.81 -19.25
C LYS A 100 -1.86 30.54 -18.47
N GLU A 101 -1.78 30.60 -17.15
CA GLU A 101 -2.06 29.48 -16.25
C GLU A 101 -3.51 29.03 -16.37
N LYS A 102 -4.44 29.99 -16.41
CA LYS A 102 -5.87 29.74 -16.63
C LYS A 102 -6.12 29.02 -17.95
N ASN A 103 -5.54 29.49 -19.05
CA ASN A 103 -5.74 28.89 -20.37
C ASN A 103 -5.20 27.44 -20.40
N VAL A 104 -4.00 27.21 -19.86
CA VAL A 104 -3.43 25.85 -19.79
C VAL A 104 -4.28 24.93 -18.89
N LEU A 105 -4.75 25.41 -17.73
CA LEU A 105 -5.65 24.61 -16.89
C LEU A 105 -6.96 24.28 -17.57
N ASN A 106 -7.50 25.22 -18.34
CA ASN A 106 -8.74 25.00 -19.07
C ASN A 106 -8.55 23.97 -20.19
N ASP A 107 -7.43 24.04 -20.93
CA ASP A 107 -7.08 23.07 -21.97
C ASP A 107 -6.94 21.64 -21.43
N PHE A 108 -6.53 21.50 -20.16
CA PHE A 108 -6.34 20.22 -19.48
C PHE A 108 -7.29 20.00 -18.29
N SER A 109 -8.49 20.60 -18.33
CA SER A 109 -9.41 20.61 -17.19
C SER A 109 -9.87 19.20 -16.80
N LYS A 110 -9.95 18.29 -17.78
CA LYS A 110 -10.39 16.90 -17.59
C LYS A 110 -9.31 16.07 -16.91
N GLU A 111 -8.05 16.28 -17.30
CA GLU A 111 -6.88 15.63 -16.72
C GLU A 111 -6.69 16.04 -15.27
N PHE A 112 -6.82 17.34 -14.97
CA PHE A 112 -6.78 17.85 -13.59
C PHE A 112 -7.94 17.33 -12.75
N GLN A 113 -9.16 17.25 -13.31
CA GLN A 113 -10.28 16.62 -12.62
C GLN A 113 -9.98 15.15 -12.32
N TRP A 114 -9.49 14.40 -13.30
CA TRP A 114 -9.19 12.98 -13.12
C TRP A 114 -8.11 12.78 -12.03
N LEU A 115 -7.05 13.59 -12.03
CA LEU A 115 -6.03 13.55 -10.98
C LEU A 115 -6.62 13.85 -9.59
N ALA A 116 -7.51 14.84 -9.49
CA ALA A 116 -8.21 15.15 -8.24
C ALA A 116 -9.09 13.97 -7.77
N ASP A 117 -9.73 13.25 -8.69
CA ASP A 117 -10.52 12.06 -8.38
C ASP A 117 -9.63 10.87 -7.94
N GLN A 118 -8.36 10.82 -8.36
CA GLN A 118 -7.41 9.77 -8.02
C GLN A 118 -6.56 10.03 -6.76
N VAL A 119 -6.84 11.08 -5.99
CA VAL A 119 -6.04 11.48 -4.80
C VAL A 119 -5.85 10.36 -3.77
N ASN A 120 -6.83 9.47 -3.63
CA ASN A 120 -6.75 8.37 -2.67
C ASN A 120 -6.17 7.08 -3.27
N ASN A 121 -5.89 7.06 -4.58
CA ASN A 121 -5.39 5.89 -5.29
C ASN A 121 -3.87 5.74 -5.09
N GLY A 122 -3.47 5.01 -4.04
CA GLY A 122 -2.06 4.74 -3.72
C GLY A 122 -1.28 4.07 -4.87
N LEU A 123 -1.97 3.25 -5.68
CA LEU A 123 -1.37 2.62 -6.85
C LEU A 123 -1.03 3.63 -7.94
N PHE A 124 -1.97 4.49 -8.30
CA PHE A 124 -1.68 5.55 -9.26
C PHE A 124 -0.59 6.51 -8.75
N HIS A 125 -0.56 6.84 -7.46
CA HIS A 125 0.52 7.64 -6.88
C HIS A 125 1.90 6.97 -6.99
N SER A 126 1.96 5.65 -6.88
CA SER A 126 3.22 4.89 -7.11
C SER A 126 3.67 4.98 -8.57
N ILE A 127 2.73 4.89 -9.52
CA ILE A 127 3.02 5.09 -10.95
C ILE A 127 3.50 6.53 -11.19
N TRP A 128 2.77 7.52 -10.68
CA TRP A 128 3.12 8.93 -10.77
C TRP A 128 4.56 9.21 -10.30
N LYS A 129 4.93 8.72 -9.11
CA LYS A 129 6.27 8.93 -8.55
C LYS A 129 7.39 8.37 -9.42
N ARG A 130 7.14 7.30 -10.18
CA ARG A 130 8.14 6.75 -11.11
C ARG A 130 8.36 7.61 -12.35
N HIS A 131 7.33 8.34 -12.78
CA HIS A 131 7.42 9.23 -13.95
C HIS A 131 7.82 10.66 -13.57
N MET A 132 7.87 11.01 -12.28
CA MET A 132 8.51 12.23 -11.80
C MET A 132 10.04 12.12 -11.83
N LEU A 133 10.62 12.07 -13.04
CA LEU A 133 12.07 12.00 -13.26
C LEU A 133 12.73 13.38 -13.26
N ASN A 134 11.99 14.43 -13.66
CA ASN A 134 12.48 15.80 -13.75
C ASN A 134 11.72 16.73 -12.81
N PRO A 135 12.36 17.81 -12.31
CA PRO A 135 11.66 18.83 -11.54
C PRO A 135 10.52 19.45 -12.34
N ILE A 136 9.32 19.41 -11.78
CA ILE A 136 8.14 20.08 -12.33
C ILE A 136 8.30 21.58 -12.03
N SER A 137 8.22 22.41 -13.07
CA SER A 137 8.27 23.88 -12.92
C SER A 137 6.98 24.54 -13.40
N THR A 138 6.24 23.91 -14.31
CA THR A 138 5.05 24.49 -14.94
C THR A 138 3.86 23.52 -14.91
N ILE A 139 2.65 24.05 -15.20
CA ILE A 139 1.45 23.21 -15.39
C ILE A 139 1.65 22.23 -16.54
N ALA A 140 2.35 22.63 -17.60
CA ALA A 140 2.65 21.75 -18.74
C ALA A 140 3.52 20.55 -18.32
N ASP A 141 4.46 20.73 -17.39
CA ASP A 141 5.28 19.63 -16.87
C ASP A 141 4.43 18.64 -16.06
N ILE A 142 3.49 19.12 -15.25
CA ILE A 142 2.50 18.28 -14.54
C ILE A 142 1.74 17.41 -15.54
N ILE A 143 1.28 18.00 -16.65
CA ILE A 143 0.57 17.27 -17.70
C ILE A 143 1.48 16.27 -18.43
N GLY A 144 2.76 16.61 -18.62
CA GLY A 144 3.75 15.67 -19.16
C GLY A 144 3.86 14.41 -18.32
N VAL A 145 4.01 14.56 -17.00
CA VAL A 145 4.05 13.42 -16.05
C VAL A 145 2.72 12.67 -16.04
N PHE A 146 1.60 13.39 -16.03
CA PHE A 146 0.27 12.78 -16.10
C PHE A 146 0.12 11.88 -17.32
N LYS A 147 0.52 12.32 -18.52
CA LYS A 147 0.38 11.53 -19.75
C LYS A 147 1.16 10.23 -19.67
N GLN A 148 2.38 10.25 -19.13
CA GLN A 148 3.19 9.04 -18.95
C GLN A 148 2.58 8.11 -17.91
N ALA A 149 2.17 8.64 -16.75
CA ALA A 149 1.56 7.86 -15.70
C ALA A 149 0.21 7.25 -16.12
N ASN A 150 -0.61 8.02 -16.84
CA ASN A 150 -1.90 7.56 -17.36
C ASN A 150 -1.72 6.50 -18.45
N PHE A 151 -0.70 6.62 -19.32
CA PHE A 151 -0.38 5.57 -20.29
C PHE A 151 -0.06 4.24 -19.60
N GLU A 152 0.75 4.26 -18.54
CA GLU A 152 1.04 3.05 -17.77
C GLU A 152 -0.20 2.52 -17.00
N TRP A 153 -1.02 3.43 -16.46
CA TRP A 153 -2.30 3.06 -15.84
C TRP A 153 -3.22 2.35 -16.83
N ASP A 154 -3.44 2.93 -18.00
CA ASP A 154 -4.28 2.34 -19.06
C ASP A 154 -3.71 1.01 -19.56
N TYR A 155 -2.38 0.88 -19.65
CA TYR A 155 -1.72 -0.39 -19.96
C TYR A 155 -2.02 -1.46 -18.91
N LEU A 156 -1.90 -1.12 -17.62
CA LEU A 156 -2.23 -2.01 -16.52
C LEU A 156 -3.71 -2.42 -16.56
N ILE A 157 -4.63 -1.47 -16.70
CA ILE A 157 -6.07 -1.74 -16.82
C ILE A 157 -6.35 -2.68 -17.99
N THR A 158 -5.70 -2.47 -19.14
CA THR A 158 -5.84 -3.34 -20.33
C THR A 158 -5.33 -4.76 -20.05
N LYS A 159 -4.18 -4.89 -19.38
CA LYS A 159 -3.63 -6.21 -19.00
C LYS A 159 -4.57 -6.97 -18.07
N ILE A 160 -5.20 -6.26 -17.14
CA ILE A 160 -6.18 -6.83 -16.20
C ILE A 160 -7.43 -7.28 -16.96
N LYS A 161 -8.03 -6.41 -17.79
CA LYS A 161 -9.20 -6.76 -18.61
C LYS A 161 -8.98 -8.00 -19.46
N ASN A 162 -7.79 -8.13 -20.03
CA ASN A 162 -7.45 -9.24 -20.92
C ASN A 162 -6.93 -10.48 -20.17
N ASN A 163 -6.89 -10.49 -18.83
CA ASN A 163 -6.31 -11.55 -18.01
C ASN A 163 -4.86 -11.91 -18.40
N THR A 164 -4.08 -10.93 -18.87
CA THR A 164 -2.70 -11.12 -19.36
C THR A 164 -1.65 -10.51 -18.44
N LEU A 165 -2.05 -10.04 -17.25
CA LEU A 165 -1.14 -9.55 -16.24
C LEU A 165 -0.25 -10.71 -15.74
N ARG A 166 1.04 -10.44 -15.58
CA ARG A 166 2.04 -11.40 -15.09
C ARG A 166 2.48 -11.02 -13.69
N TYR A 167 2.96 -11.99 -12.92
CA TYR A 167 3.34 -11.79 -11.52
C TYR A 167 4.52 -10.84 -11.34
N ASP A 168 5.47 -10.85 -12.26
CA ASP A 168 6.62 -9.94 -12.25
C ASP A 168 6.22 -8.46 -12.30
N TYR A 169 5.14 -8.14 -13.03
CA TYR A 169 4.59 -6.79 -13.09
C TYR A 169 4.14 -6.28 -11.73
N LEU A 170 3.66 -7.17 -10.84
CA LEU A 170 3.25 -6.80 -9.49
C LEU A 170 4.41 -6.38 -8.60
N LYS A 171 5.65 -6.82 -8.88
CA LYS A 171 6.83 -6.49 -8.07
C LYS A 171 7.11 -4.99 -7.99
N ILE A 172 6.75 -4.27 -9.04
CA ILE A 172 6.86 -2.81 -9.13
C ILE A 172 5.99 -2.12 -8.06
N TYR A 173 5.00 -2.85 -7.53
CA TYR A 173 4.00 -2.38 -6.59
C TYR A 173 4.16 -3.00 -5.18
N THR A 174 5.33 -3.57 -4.87
CA THR A 174 5.65 -4.20 -3.56
C THR A 174 5.37 -3.30 -2.35
N ASN A 175 5.51 -1.97 -2.49
CA ASN A 175 5.31 -1.02 -1.40
C ASN A 175 3.83 -0.64 -1.16
N ILE A 176 2.90 -1.17 -1.95
CA ILE A 176 1.48 -0.84 -1.88
C ILE A 176 0.78 -1.82 -0.95
N LYS A 177 -0.06 -1.29 -0.05
CA LYS A 177 -0.82 -2.14 0.88
C LYS A 177 -1.94 -2.89 0.13
N PRO A 178 -2.33 -4.11 0.54
CA PRO A 178 -3.38 -4.86 -0.18
C PRO A 178 -4.72 -4.11 -0.24
N LYS A 179 -5.02 -3.33 0.79
CA LYS A 179 -6.23 -2.50 0.85
C LYS A 179 -6.24 -1.39 -0.20
N GLU A 180 -5.08 -0.88 -0.61
CA GLU A 180 -4.96 0.17 -1.64
C GLU A 180 -5.21 -0.39 -3.04
N ILE A 181 -5.00 -1.70 -3.25
CA ILE A 181 -5.38 -2.39 -4.48
C ILE A 181 -6.91 -2.41 -4.63
N ASN A 182 -7.68 -2.30 -3.53
CA ASN A 182 -9.13 -2.23 -3.65
C ASN A 182 -9.64 -1.05 -4.49
N ILE A 183 -8.83 0.00 -4.60
CA ILE A 183 -9.14 1.17 -5.41
C ILE A 183 -9.02 0.86 -6.90
N LEU A 184 -8.09 -0.03 -7.30
CA LEU A 184 -8.02 -0.55 -8.67
C LEU A 184 -9.34 -1.25 -9.05
N PHE A 185 -9.98 -1.96 -8.11
CA PHE A 185 -11.27 -2.64 -8.35
C PHE A 185 -12.47 -1.68 -8.35
N SER A 186 -12.26 -0.41 -8.03
CA SER A 186 -13.30 0.63 -8.11
C SER A 186 -13.25 1.39 -9.45
N ASP A 187 -12.25 1.12 -10.30
CA ASP A 187 -12.15 1.75 -11.62
C ASP A 187 -13.38 1.36 -12.47
N PRO A 188 -14.16 2.34 -12.99
CA PRO A 188 -15.34 2.08 -13.81
C PRO A 188 -15.04 1.18 -15.02
N LYS A 189 -13.81 1.23 -15.55
CA LYS A 189 -13.38 0.39 -16.66
C LYS A 189 -13.34 -1.09 -16.25
N LEU A 190 -13.21 -1.43 -14.98
CA LEU A 190 -13.08 -2.81 -14.49
C LEU A 190 -14.37 -3.39 -13.86
N GLN A 191 -15.49 -2.67 -13.90
CA GLN A 191 -16.76 -3.11 -13.29
C GLN A 191 -17.59 -4.08 -14.16
N GLU A 192 -16.96 -4.82 -15.07
CA GLU A 192 -17.61 -5.88 -15.84
C GLU A 192 -17.70 -7.17 -14.99
N GLU A 193 -18.87 -7.81 -14.91
CA GLU A 193 -19.11 -8.97 -14.01
C GLU A 193 -18.09 -10.11 -14.21
N ASN A 194 -17.60 -10.30 -15.44
CA ASN A 194 -16.65 -11.35 -15.79
C ASN A 194 -15.22 -11.12 -15.26
N ILE A 195 -14.89 -9.90 -14.82
CA ILE A 195 -13.54 -9.55 -14.36
C ILE A 195 -13.38 -9.80 -12.85
N MET A 196 -14.48 -9.81 -12.09
CA MET A 196 -14.48 -9.92 -10.63
C MET A 196 -13.69 -11.10 -10.05
N PRO A 197 -13.78 -12.34 -10.59
CA PRO A 197 -12.95 -13.45 -10.11
C PRO A 197 -11.45 -13.22 -10.32
N TYR A 198 -11.07 -12.61 -11.45
CA TYR A 198 -9.68 -12.31 -11.75
C TYR A 198 -9.11 -11.21 -10.84
N LEU A 199 -9.94 -10.24 -10.45
CA LEU A 199 -9.56 -9.23 -9.45
C LEU A 199 -9.22 -9.87 -8.09
N GLN A 200 -9.94 -10.91 -7.68
CA GLN A 200 -9.60 -11.65 -6.47
C GLN A 200 -8.25 -12.37 -6.60
N ASN A 201 -7.94 -12.92 -7.78
CA ASN A 201 -6.64 -13.51 -8.04
C ASN A 201 -5.50 -12.48 -7.93
N ILE A 202 -5.72 -11.25 -8.42
CA ILE A 202 -4.76 -10.15 -8.24
C ILE A 202 -4.52 -9.88 -6.75
N LYS A 203 -5.57 -9.80 -5.93
CA LYS A 203 -5.42 -9.58 -4.47
C LYS A 203 -4.59 -10.68 -3.81
N ASN A 204 -4.88 -11.94 -4.12
CA ASN A 204 -4.16 -13.08 -3.56
C ASN A 204 -2.69 -13.09 -4.00
N ALA A 205 -2.42 -12.84 -5.29
CA ALA A 205 -1.06 -12.74 -5.81
C ALA A 205 -0.25 -11.61 -5.14
N PHE A 206 -0.89 -10.47 -4.84
CA PHE A 206 -0.28 -9.41 -4.06
C PHE A 206 -0.02 -9.81 -2.60
N CYS A 207 -0.93 -10.56 -1.97
CA CYS A 207 -0.70 -11.07 -0.62
C CYS A 207 0.48 -12.05 -0.60
N PHE A 208 0.61 -12.91 -1.63
CA PHE A 208 1.79 -13.75 -1.83
C PHE A 208 3.05 -12.91 -1.91
N LEU A 209 3.09 -11.89 -2.77
CA LEU A 209 4.24 -11.00 -2.94
C LEU A 209 4.71 -10.36 -1.63
N GLN A 210 3.78 -9.99 -0.75
CA GLN A 210 4.12 -9.41 0.56
C GLN A 210 4.59 -10.44 1.58
N THR A 211 4.11 -11.68 1.47
CA THR A 211 4.41 -12.76 2.41
C THR A 211 5.49 -13.71 1.91
N GLU A 212 5.95 -13.57 0.66
CA GLU A 212 6.93 -14.43 -0.01
C GLU A 212 8.17 -14.67 0.85
N ALA A 213 8.83 -13.60 1.30
CA ALA A 213 9.99 -13.70 2.17
C ALA A 213 9.72 -14.45 3.48
N HIS A 214 8.49 -14.36 4.01
CA HIS A 214 8.10 -15.06 5.22
C HIS A 214 7.97 -16.56 4.96
N TRP A 215 7.42 -16.95 3.80
CA TRP A 215 7.30 -18.37 3.43
C TRP A 215 8.67 -19.02 3.25
N HIS A 216 9.63 -18.33 2.63
CA HIS A 216 11.03 -18.81 2.55
C HIS A 216 11.66 -18.94 3.94
N LEU A 217 11.45 -17.95 4.81
CA LEU A 217 11.94 -17.98 6.19
C LEU A 217 11.30 -19.13 6.98
N LEU A 218 10.03 -19.42 6.77
CA LEU A 218 9.34 -20.55 7.40
C LEU A 218 9.96 -21.88 6.97
N LYS A 219 10.12 -22.10 5.66
CA LYS A 219 10.81 -23.27 5.12
C LYS A 219 12.18 -23.48 5.78
N LYS A 220 12.99 -22.41 5.83
CA LYS A 220 14.33 -22.45 6.42
C LYS A 220 14.31 -22.68 7.93
N ALA A 221 13.45 -21.98 8.67
CA ALA A 221 13.33 -22.11 10.12
C ALA A 221 12.90 -23.54 10.52
N THR A 222 11.89 -24.10 9.84
CA THR A 222 11.44 -25.49 10.07
C THR A 222 12.59 -26.47 9.86
N THR A 223 13.40 -26.28 8.81
CA THR A 223 14.57 -27.14 8.54
C THR A 223 15.60 -27.04 9.66
N ILE A 224 15.91 -25.82 10.14
CA ILE A 224 16.84 -25.60 11.24
C ILE A 224 16.36 -26.33 12.50
N ILE A 225 15.10 -26.13 12.88
CA ILE A 225 14.55 -26.75 14.09
C ILE A 225 14.51 -28.28 13.94
N GLN A 226 14.11 -28.79 12.79
CA GLN A 226 14.12 -30.23 12.51
C GLN A 226 15.51 -30.84 12.70
N THR A 227 16.57 -30.18 12.21
CA THR A 227 17.94 -30.69 12.38
C THR A 227 18.44 -30.66 13.82
N ALA A 228 17.92 -29.73 14.64
CA ALA A 228 18.25 -29.58 16.04
C ALA A 228 17.35 -30.40 16.99
N HIS A 229 16.29 -31.02 16.46
CA HIS A 229 15.34 -31.81 17.24
C HIS A 229 15.97 -33.12 17.75
N LYS A 230 15.62 -33.56 18.97
CA LYS A 230 16.15 -34.80 19.58
C LYS A 230 15.77 -36.03 18.76
N ASN A 231 14.54 -36.07 18.27
CA ASN A 231 14.10 -37.05 17.28
C ASN A 231 14.48 -36.55 15.88
N LYS A 232 15.75 -36.72 15.50
CA LYS A 232 16.25 -36.39 14.14
C LYS A 232 15.45 -37.08 13.04
N THR A 233 14.86 -38.23 13.39
CA THR A 233 13.85 -38.95 12.63
C THR A 233 12.45 -38.55 13.12
N ILE A 234 11.91 -37.44 12.60
CA ILE A 234 10.45 -37.26 12.53
C ILE A 234 9.81 -38.38 11.66
N VAL A 235 10.63 -39.18 10.98
CA VAL A 235 10.29 -40.46 10.36
C VAL A 235 10.62 -41.61 11.32
N ASN A 236 9.71 -41.97 12.24
CA ASN A 236 9.67 -43.32 12.82
C ASN A 236 8.27 -43.67 13.35
N ALA A 237 7.51 -44.34 12.47
CA ALA A 237 6.50 -45.36 12.69
C ALA A 237 5.65 -45.32 13.99
N ALA A 238 4.42 -44.80 13.88
CA ALA A 238 3.26 -45.35 14.59
C ALA A 238 1.88 -45.11 13.94
N ASN A 239 1.73 -44.25 12.92
CA ASN A 239 0.45 -44.07 12.21
C ASN A 239 0.64 -43.67 10.73
N TYR A 240 0.88 -44.66 9.87
CA TYR A 240 1.32 -44.47 8.48
C TYR A 240 0.38 -43.59 7.62
N GLU A 241 -0.94 -43.77 7.69
CA GLU A 241 -1.87 -43.06 6.78
C GLU A 241 -2.08 -41.58 7.13
N LYS A 242 -2.19 -41.24 8.42
CA LYS A 242 -2.42 -39.86 8.88
C LYS A 242 -1.14 -39.00 8.77
N GLN A 243 0.02 -39.65 8.88
CA GLN A 243 1.34 -39.05 8.74
C GLN A 243 1.71 -38.80 7.27
N GLN A 244 1.32 -39.72 6.36
CA GLN A 244 1.52 -39.56 4.91
C GLN A 244 0.81 -38.32 4.36
N ASN A 245 -0.43 -38.06 4.78
CA ASN A 245 -1.23 -36.92 4.31
C ASN A 245 -0.77 -35.58 4.93
N THR A 246 -0.18 -35.57 6.13
CA THR A 246 0.32 -34.33 6.77
C THR A 246 1.68 -33.91 6.24
N ASP A 247 2.59 -34.86 6.00
CA ASP A 247 3.84 -34.55 5.31
C ASP A 247 3.62 -34.26 3.81
N GLU A 248 2.57 -34.80 3.18
CA GLU A 248 2.17 -34.39 1.82
C GLU A 248 1.89 -32.88 1.74
N LYS A 249 1.14 -32.32 2.70
CA LYS A 249 0.92 -30.86 2.78
C LYS A 249 2.22 -30.07 2.92
N TRP A 250 3.16 -30.55 3.72
CA TRP A 250 4.47 -29.90 3.84
C TRP A 250 5.26 -30.00 2.53
N GLN A 251 5.27 -31.16 1.87
CA GLN A 251 5.94 -31.35 0.58
C GLN A 251 5.31 -30.47 -0.50
N ASP A 252 3.99 -30.33 -0.53
CA ASP A 252 3.29 -29.47 -1.47
C ASP A 252 3.61 -27.99 -1.21
N PHE A 253 3.60 -27.57 0.06
CA PHE A 253 4.11 -26.24 0.44
C PHE A 253 5.55 -26.03 -0.06
N VAL A 254 6.46 -26.96 0.20
CA VAL A 254 7.86 -26.85 -0.25
C VAL A 254 7.96 -26.76 -1.78
N LYS A 255 7.19 -27.57 -2.52
CA LYS A 255 7.12 -27.51 -3.98
C LYS A 255 6.65 -26.15 -4.47
N ILE A 256 5.60 -25.58 -3.86
CA ILE A 256 5.08 -24.24 -4.22
C ILE A 256 6.18 -23.19 -4.04
N ILE A 257 6.86 -23.20 -2.89
CA ILE A 257 7.93 -22.23 -2.61
C ILE A 257 9.08 -22.40 -3.61
N ASP A 258 9.53 -23.62 -3.87
CA ASP A 258 10.62 -23.89 -4.83
C ASP A 258 10.24 -23.56 -6.27
N GLN A 259 8.97 -23.77 -6.64
CA GLN A 259 8.44 -23.41 -7.94
C GLN A 259 8.36 -21.89 -8.09
N SER A 260 7.91 -21.19 -7.05
CA SER A 260 7.77 -19.73 -7.06
C SER A 260 9.12 -19.01 -7.27
N GLU A 261 10.22 -19.59 -6.80
CA GLU A 261 11.58 -19.08 -7.07
C GLU A 261 11.97 -19.24 -8.55
N LYS A 262 11.61 -20.37 -9.16
CA LYS A 262 12.00 -20.74 -10.52
C LYS A 262 11.19 -20.03 -11.60
N THR A 263 9.86 -19.95 -11.46
CA THR A 263 8.98 -19.45 -12.52
C THR A 263 8.46 -18.04 -12.26
N LYS A 264 9.07 -17.31 -11.33
CA LYS A 264 8.61 -15.98 -10.88
C LYS A 264 8.37 -14.95 -11.99
N GLN A 265 9.09 -15.05 -13.11
CA GLN A 265 8.98 -14.12 -14.23
C GLN A 265 7.87 -14.50 -15.23
N GLU A 266 7.52 -15.79 -15.29
CA GLU A 266 6.58 -16.33 -16.28
C GLU A 266 5.20 -16.63 -15.67
N ALA A 267 5.12 -16.74 -14.34
CA ALA A 267 3.89 -17.06 -13.63
C ALA A 267 2.74 -16.08 -13.92
N THR A 268 1.58 -16.64 -14.22
CA THR A 268 0.31 -15.93 -14.33
C THR A 268 -0.19 -15.51 -12.95
N ILE A 269 -1.05 -14.48 -12.90
CA ILE A 269 -1.69 -14.06 -11.65
C ILE A 269 -2.55 -15.18 -11.03
N THR A 270 -3.19 -16.02 -11.86
CA THR A 270 -4.01 -17.14 -11.37
C THR A 270 -3.14 -18.19 -10.68
N GLU A 271 -2.02 -18.60 -11.28
CA GLU A 271 -1.10 -19.56 -10.65
C GLU A 271 -0.57 -19.04 -9.30
N VAL A 272 -0.19 -17.77 -9.21
CA VAL A 272 0.29 -17.21 -7.94
C VAL A 272 -0.83 -17.04 -6.91
N SER A 273 -2.04 -16.77 -7.35
CA SER A 273 -3.23 -16.77 -6.47
C SER A 273 -3.43 -18.15 -5.84
N GLU A 274 -3.30 -19.22 -6.63
CA GLU A 274 -3.41 -20.60 -6.15
C GLU A 274 -2.29 -20.92 -5.15
N TRP A 275 -1.04 -20.56 -5.45
CA TRP A 275 0.08 -20.72 -4.52
C TRP A 275 -0.19 -20.06 -3.15
N TYR A 276 -0.73 -18.84 -3.16
CA TYR A 276 -1.09 -18.13 -1.94
C TYR A 276 -2.17 -18.85 -1.14
N LEU A 277 -3.25 -19.25 -1.82
CA LEU A 277 -4.39 -19.90 -1.19
C LEU A 277 -4.01 -21.25 -0.60
N GLU A 278 -3.17 -22.03 -1.30
CA GLU A 278 -2.65 -23.30 -0.81
C GLU A 278 -1.73 -23.09 0.41
N CYS A 279 -0.76 -22.17 0.32
CA CYS A 279 0.10 -21.84 1.45
C CYS A 279 -0.71 -21.39 2.68
N GLN A 280 -1.72 -20.54 2.47
CA GLN A 280 -2.61 -20.07 3.53
C GLN A 280 -3.50 -21.20 4.08
N HIS A 281 -3.97 -22.12 3.23
CA HIS A 281 -4.76 -23.28 3.67
C HIS A 281 -3.94 -24.23 4.55
N TYR A 282 -2.66 -24.39 4.23
CA TYR A 282 -1.76 -25.26 4.99
C TYR A 282 -1.27 -24.62 6.29
N LEU A 283 -0.82 -23.37 6.27
CA LEU A 283 -0.02 -22.80 7.36
C LEU A 283 -0.60 -21.50 7.94
N ASP A 284 -1.87 -21.21 7.63
CA ASP A 284 -2.57 -19.98 8.01
C ASP A 284 -1.84 -18.70 7.56
N ASN A 285 -2.27 -17.52 8.02
CA ASN A 285 -1.62 -16.27 7.64
C ASN A 285 -0.35 -15.99 8.48
N ILE A 286 0.83 -16.05 7.84
CA ILE A 286 2.13 -15.85 8.52
C ILE A 286 2.69 -14.42 8.43
N SER A 287 1.92 -13.44 7.95
CA SER A 287 2.37 -12.04 7.78
C SER A 287 2.97 -11.40 9.04
N HIS A 288 2.57 -11.85 10.22
CA HIS A 288 3.03 -11.35 11.52
C HIS A 288 4.19 -12.16 12.12
N LYS A 289 4.69 -13.19 11.42
CA LYS A 289 5.71 -14.12 11.94
C LYS A 289 7.14 -13.78 11.52
N LYS A 290 7.34 -12.73 10.72
CA LYS A 290 8.65 -12.38 10.14
C LYS A 290 9.79 -12.38 11.15
N ASP A 291 9.62 -11.61 12.22
CA ASP A 291 10.69 -11.35 13.17
C ASP A 291 11.13 -12.60 13.92
N VAL A 292 10.17 -13.48 14.23
CA VAL A 292 10.43 -14.76 14.88
C VAL A 292 11.18 -15.69 13.93
N LEU A 293 10.72 -15.82 12.68
CA LEU A 293 11.37 -16.69 11.69
C LEU A 293 12.78 -16.20 11.35
N GLU A 294 12.97 -14.88 11.21
CA GLU A 294 14.30 -14.28 11.06
C GLU A 294 15.20 -14.57 12.27
N SER A 295 14.66 -14.49 13.48
CA SER A 295 15.42 -14.74 14.70
C SER A 295 15.91 -16.18 14.79
N ILE A 296 15.08 -17.15 14.41
CA ILE A 296 15.48 -18.57 14.31
C ILE A 296 16.60 -18.71 13.27
N CYS A 297 16.39 -18.16 12.07
CA CYS A 297 17.36 -18.24 10.99
C CYS A 297 18.71 -17.60 11.34
N LYS A 298 18.72 -16.46 12.03
CA LYS A 298 19.94 -15.75 12.47
C LYS A 298 20.69 -16.48 13.59
N ASN A 299 19.99 -17.27 14.41
CA ASN A 299 20.57 -17.99 15.54
C ASN A 299 20.76 -19.49 15.29
N GLN A 300 20.77 -19.94 14.02
CA GLN A 300 20.93 -21.34 13.64
C GLN A 300 22.08 -22.04 14.38
N GLN A 301 23.29 -21.46 14.37
CA GLN A 301 24.46 -22.08 15.00
C GLN A 301 24.25 -22.24 16.51
N LYS A 302 23.75 -21.21 17.19
CA LYS A 302 23.50 -21.28 18.64
C LYS A 302 22.45 -22.34 18.99
N ILE A 303 21.39 -22.46 18.19
CA ILE A 303 20.36 -23.48 18.36
C ILE A 303 20.99 -24.87 18.23
N GLN A 304 21.84 -25.08 17.21
CA GLN A 304 22.55 -26.35 16.99
C GLN A 304 23.55 -26.67 18.11
N ASP A 305 24.31 -25.67 18.56
CA ASP A 305 25.27 -25.82 19.65
C ASP A 305 24.55 -26.23 20.94
N LEU A 306 23.43 -25.58 21.27
CA LEU A 306 22.66 -25.90 22.46
C LEU A 306 22.01 -27.29 22.37
N ALA A 307 21.54 -27.68 21.19
CA ALA A 307 20.93 -28.99 20.97
C ALA A 307 21.94 -30.16 20.99
N THR A 308 23.20 -29.90 20.65
CA THR A 308 24.26 -30.92 20.60
C THR A 308 25.19 -30.91 21.81
N ASN A 309 25.09 -29.89 22.68
CA ASN A 309 25.87 -29.80 23.90
C ASN A 309 25.39 -30.84 24.93
N GLU A 310 26.28 -31.77 25.30
CA GLU A 310 25.96 -32.86 26.24
C GLU A 310 25.45 -32.36 27.59
N ILE A 311 26.10 -31.32 28.15
CA ILE A 311 25.71 -30.73 29.44
C ILE A 311 24.31 -30.11 29.34
N PHE A 312 24.00 -29.44 28.23
CA PHE A 312 22.74 -28.72 28.07
C PHE A 312 21.57 -29.65 27.70
N ALA A 313 21.84 -30.71 26.93
CA ALA A 313 20.83 -31.69 26.52
C ALA A 313 20.44 -32.66 27.65
N ASP A 314 21.39 -33.11 28.46
CA ASP A 314 21.17 -33.99 29.62
C ASP A 314 20.68 -33.17 30.82
N GLN A 315 19.46 -33.43 31.28
CA GLN A 315 18.86 -32.67 32.40
C GLN A 315 19.66 -32.80 33.70
N SER A 316 20.25 -33.97 33.97
CA SER A 316 20.99 -34.21 35.20
C SER A 316 22.33 -33.46 35.19
N GLN A 317 23.03 -33.51 34.05
CA GLN A 317 24.29 -32.76 33.88
C GLN A 317 24.05 -31.24 33.87
N PHE A 318 22.96 -30.80 33.23
CA PHE A 318 22.57 -29.40 33.18
C PHE A 318 22.32 -28.84 34.58
N GLU A 319 21.45 -29.49 35.37
CA GLU A 319 21.14 -28.99 36.73
C GLU A 319 22.35 -29.06 37.66
N PHE A 320 23.21 -30.08 37.52
CA PHE A 320 24.46 -30.13 38.27
C PHE A 320 25.37 -28.94 37.93
N ALA A 321 25.51 -28.59 36.65
CA ALA A 321 26.30 -27.43 36.22
C ALA A 321 25.68 -26.11 36.73
N MET A 322 24.35 -25.97 36.68
CA MET A 322 23.66 -24.78 37.18
C MET A 322 23.80 -24.63 38.69
N GLN A 323 23.71 -25.73 39.46
CA GLN A 323 23.92 -25.69 40.91
C GLN A 323 25.34 -25.21 41.26
N ARG A 324 26.37 -25.66 40.54
CA ARG A 324 27.74 -25.16 40.76
C ARG A 324 27.91 -23.67 40.46
N MET A 325 27.14 -23.15 39.50
CA MET A 325 27.12 -21.71 39.20
C MET A 325 26.39 -20.92 40.28
N ASP A 326 25.32 -21.45 40.85
CA ASP A 326 24.59 -20.86 41.98
C ASP A 326 25.44 -20.83 43.26
N ASP A 327 26.21 -21.89 43.51
CA ASP A 327 27.13 -22.00 44.65
C ASP A 327 28.37 -21.08 44.50
N SER A 328 28.54 -20.45 43.33
CA SER A 328 29.63 -19.51 43.11
C SER A 328 29.45 -18.23 43.92
N GLN A 329 30.56 -17.72 44.46
CA GLN A 329 30.59 -16.40 45.08
C GLN A 329 30.38 -15.25 44.07
N ASN A 330 30.53 -15.52 42.77
CA ASN A 330 30.34 -14.52 41.72
C ASN A 330 28.87 -14.35 41.34
N GLU A 331 28.30 -13.18 41.63
CA GLU A 331 26.90 -12.84 41.34
C GLU A 331 26.53 -12.98 39.86
N LYS A 332 27.46 -12.70 38.94
CA LYS A 332 27.22 -12.85 37.50
C LYS A 332 26.95 -14.30 37.11
N PHE A 333 27.59 -15.26 37.77
CA PHE A 333 27.34 -16.68 37.49
C PHE A 333 26.00 -17.14 38.03
N ARG A 334 25.57 -16.65 39.20
CA ARG A 334 24.23 -16.93 39.74
C ARG A 334 23.13 -16.37 38.83
N HIS A 335 23.29 -15.14 38.35
CA HIS A 335 22.33 -14.55 37.40
C HIS A 335 22.28 -15.33 36.08
N LEU A 336 23.45 -15.71 35.55
CA LEU A 336 23.54 -16.53 34.34
C LEU A 336 22.88 -17.90 34.50
N ALA A 337 23.02 -18.55 35.66
CA ALA A 337 22.39 -19.84 35.95
C ALA A 337 20.85 -19.74 35.88
N ALA A 338 20.26 -18.69 36.44
CA ALA A 338 18.82 -18.45 36.36
C ALA A 338 18.36 -18.29 34.89
N THR A 339 19.05 -17.46 34.11
CA THR A 339 18.73 -17.27 32.68
C THR A 339 18.90 -18.56 31.87
N LEU A 340 19.96 -19.33 32.11
CA LEU A 340 20.19 -20.59 31.39
C LEU A 340 19.10 -21.63 31.70
N ARG A 341 18.63 -21.72 32.95
CA ARG A 341 17.49 -22.59 33.31
C ARG A 341 16.22 -22.21 32.55
N GLU A 342 15.89 -20.92 32.49
CA GLU A 342 14.74 -20.44 31.72
C GLU A 342 14.87 -20.81 30.22
N VAL A 343 16.06 -20.62 29.65
CA VAL A 343 16.33 -20.97 28.25
C VAL A 343 16.24 -22.48 28.01
N ASN A 344 16.80 -23.31 28.90
CA ASN A 344 16.75 -24.77 28.80
C ASN A 344 15.31 -25.29 28.88
N GLN A 345 14.54 -24.83 29.87
CA GLN A 345 13.14 -25.18 30.04
C GLN A 345 12.30 -24.79 28.82
N ASN A 346 12.48 -23.56 28.31
CA ASN A 346 11.74 -23.09 27.14
C ASN A 346 12.09 -23.89 25.87
N MET A 347 13.36 -24.20 25.63
CA MET A 347 13.76 -25.02 24.49
C MET A 347 13.24 -26.45 24.61
N LYS A 348 13.30 -27.07 25.79
CA LYS A 348 12.73 -28.41 26.01
C LYS A 348 11.22 -28.42 25.75
N ALA A 349 10.49 -27.50 26.38
CA ALA A 349 9.04 -27.46 26.30
C ALA A 349 8.49 -27.14 24.90
N LYS A 350 9.22 -26.36 24.09
CA LYS A 350 8.73 -25.87 22.79
C LYS A 350 9.41 -26.51 21.58
N ILE A 351 10.57 -27.12 21.78
CA ILE A 351 11.40 -27.60 20.67
C ILE A 351 11.83 -29.04 20.90
N TRP A 352 12.55 -29.36 21.98
CA TRP A 352 13.26 -30.66 22.04
C TRP A 352 12.46 -31.84 22.55
N ASP A 353 11.57 -31.61 23.51
CA ASP A 353 10.78 -32.67 24.15
C ASP A 353 9.32 -32.63 23.66
N MET A 354 9.02 -31.78 22.66
CA MET A 354 7.70 -31.71 22.05
C MET A 354 7.59 -32.78 20.95
N ASP A 355 6.58 -33.64 21.07
CA ASP A 355 6.35 -34.70 20.08
C ASP A 355 5.58 -34.16 18.87
N PHE A 356 6.31 -33.77 17.83
CA PHE A 356 5.74 -33.44 16.53
C PHE A 356 5.42 -34.72 15.75
N GLN A 357 4.17 -34.84 15.27
CA GLN A 357 3.73 -36.01 14.49
C GLN A 357 4.15 -35.92 13.01
N SER A 358 4.47 -34.74 12.51
CA SER A 358 4.89 -34.50 11.12
C SER A 358 5.76 -33.22 11.03
N ILE A 359 6.40 -33.00 9.88
CA ILE A 359 7.12 -31.73 9.62
C ILE A 359 6.12 -30.58 9.49
N TYR A 360 4.92 -30.87 8.97
CA TYR A 360 3.83 -29.92 8.93
C TYR A 360 3.42 -29.44 10.33
N ASP A 361 3.33 -30.35 11.31
CA ASP A 361 3.01 -29.99 12.70
C ASP A 361 4.12 -29.17 13.37
N LEU A 362 5.38 -29.37 12.97
CA LEU A 362 6.51 -28.54 13.42
C LEU A 362 6.46 -27.13 12.82
N ALA A 363 6.03 -27.02 11.56
CA ALA A 363 5.95 -25.74 10.87
C ALA A 363 4.81 -24.84 11.39
N LYS A 364 3.72 -25.45 11.87
CA LYS A 364 2.57 -24.78 12.45
C LYS A 364 2.85 -24.27 13.86
#